data_AF-A0A074TJX1-F1
#
_entry.id   AF-A0A074TJX1-F1
#
_cell.length_a   1.000
_cell.length_b   1.000
_cell.length_c   1.000
_cell.angle_alpha   90.00
_cell.angle_beta   90.00
_cell.angle_gamma   90.00
#
_symmetry.space_group_name_H-M   'P 1'
#
loop_
_entity.id
_entity.type
_entity.pdbx_description
1 polymer ?
#
loop_
_entity_poly.entity_id
_entity_poly.type
_entity_poly.pdbx_seq_one_letter_code
_entity_poly.pdbx_strand_id
1 'polypeptide(L)' 'MTADDYLTKPFEMDELEARLRAMARRKNLEFMARDTFGPLVFDRTSCQLRHDETALDIPRK' A
#
# COMPACT_ATOMS: atom_id res chain seq x y z
N MET A 1 4.21 10.63 -15.57
CA MET A 1 4.50 9.65 -14.51
C MET A 1 5.76 10.15 -13.80
N THR A 2 5.66 10.55 -12.53
CA THR A 2 6.77 11.11 -11.74
C THR A 2 7.44 10.00 -10.93
N ALA A 3 8.70 10.15 -10.53
CA ALA A 3 9.30 9.20 -9.58
C ALA A 3 8.78 9.46 -8.16
N ASP A 4 8.68 8.40 -7.37
CA ASP A 4 8.22 8.44 -5.98
C ASP A 4 9.28 9.02 -5.02
N ASP A 5 10.58 8.87 -5.32
CA ASP A 5 11.69 9.36 -4.50
C ASP A 5 12.90 9.70 -5.41
N TYR A 6 13.59 10.79 -5.10
CA TYR A 6 14.81 11.22 -5.80
C TYR A 6 15.94 11.42 -4.78
N LEU A 7 17.15 11.00 -5.13
CA LEU A 7 18.36 11.16 -4.31
C LEU A 7 19.44 11.90 -5.13
N THR A 8 19.92 13.03 -4.62
CA THR A 8 20.94 13.85 -5.27
C THR A 8 22.34 13.34 -4.96
N LYS A 9 23.28 13.47 -5.91
CA LYS A 9 24.69 13.08 -5.72
C LYS A 9 25.52 14.19 -5.04
N PRO A 10 26.62 13.85 -4.36
CA PRO A 10 27.02 12.48 -3.97
C PRO A 10 26.14 11.97 -2.81
N PHE A 11 25.94 10.66 -2.74
CA PHE A 11 25.15 10.01 -1.68
C PHE A 11 25.85 8.78 -1.15
N GLU A 12 25.52 8.40 0.08
CA GLU A 12 26.04 7.21 0.73
C GLU A 12 25.19 5.98 0.39
N MET A 13 25.84 4.82 0.27
CA MET A 13 25.14 3.56 -0.05
C MET A 13 24.12 3.15 1.02
N ASP A 14 24.43 3.45 2.30
CA ASP A 14 23.52 3.19 3.41
C ASP A 14 22.22 4.03 3.31
N GLU A 15 22.32 5.28 2.83
CA GLU A 15 21.14 6.14 2.62
C GLU A 15 20.25 5.59 1.50
N LEU A 16 20.86 5.17 0.39
CA LEU A 16 20.14 4.55 -0.73
C LEU A 16 19.43 3.26 -0.28
N GLU A 17 20.12 2.39 0.45
CA GLU A 17 19.56 1.14 0.94
C GLU A 17 18.40 1.39 1.92
N ALA A 18 18.57 2.33 2.86
CA ALA A 18 17.53 2.68 3.82
C ALA A 18 16.25 3.17 3.13
N ARG A 19 16.38 4.03 2.10
CA ARG A 19 15.23 4.51 1.32
C ARG A 19 14.58 3.40 0.50
N LEU A 20 15.36 2.54 -0.16
CA LEU A 20 14.81 1.40 -0.89
C LEU A 20 14.02 0.46 0.03
N ARG A 21 14.57 0.14 1.21
CA ARG A 21 13.87 -0.67 2.22
C ARG A 21 12.58 0.00 2.69
N ALA A 22 12.59 1.32 2.91
CA ALA A 22 11.39 2.05 3.31
C ALA A 22 10.30 2.03 2.22
N MET A 23 10.69 2.23 0.96
CA MET A 23 9.76 2.18 -0.18
C MET A 23 9.16 0.78 -0.36
N ALA A 24 9.96 -0.27 -0.23
CA ALA A 24 9.49 -1.65 -0.30
C ALA A 24 8.48 -1.98 0.82
N ARG A 25 8.73 -1.51 2.06
CA ARG A 25 7.79 -1.66 3.17
C ARG A 25 6.45 -0.98 2.88
N ARG A 26 6.46 0.22 2.29
CA ARG A 26 5.24 0.94 1.92
C ARG A 26 4.40 0.16 0.91
N LYS A 27 5.03 -0.37 -0.15
CA LYS A 27 4.34 -1.21 -1.15
C LYS A 27 3.77 -2.49 -0.54
N ASN A 28 4.49 -3.13 0.38
CA ASN A 28 3.98 -4.30 1.10
C ASN A 28 2.79 -3.94 2.00
N LEU A 29 2.80 -2.78 2.66
CA LEU A 29 1.66 -2.35 3.48
C LEU A 29 0.41 -2.12 2.63
N GLU A 30 0.55 -1.54 1.43
CA GLU A 30 -0.55 -1.39 0.48
C GLU A 30 -1.07 -2.74 -0.04
N PHE A 31 -0.18 -3.71 -0.29
CA PHE A 31 -0.55 -5.07 -0.68
C PHE A 31 -1.23 -5.84 0.47
N MET A 32 -0.81 -5.62 1.71
CA MET A 32 -1.43 -6.20 2.91
C MET A 32 -2.72 -5.47 3.32
N ALA A 33 -2.99 -4.29 2.77
CA ALA A 33 -4.18 -3.52 3.10
C ALA A 33 -5.43 -4.06 2.38
N ARG A 34 -5.31 -4.76 1.25
CA ARG A 34 -6.47 -5.23 0.48
C ARG A 34 -6.46 -6.73 0.28
N ASP A 35 -7.48 -7.39 0.81
CA ASP A 35 -7.73 -8.81 0.58
C ASP A 35 -8.82 -8.97 -0.49
N THR A 36 -8.57 -9.78 -1.52
CA THR A 36 -9.53 -10.03 -2.61
C THR A 36 -10.07 -11.45 -2.54
N PHE A 37 -11.39 -11.60 -2.59
CA PHE A 37 -12.12 -12.86 -2.57
C PHE A 37 -13.15 -12.88 -3.72
N GLY A 38 -12.73 -13.30 -4.91
CA GLY A 38 -13.58 -13.20 -6.11
C GLY A 38 -13.95 -11.74 -6.39
N PRO A 39 -15.24 -11.36 -6.50
CA PRO A 39 -15.67 -9.98 -6.72
C PRO A 39 -15.57 -9.10 -5.45
N LEU A 40 -15.23 -9.68 -4.30
CA LEU A 40 -15.13 -8.95 -3.04
C LEU A 40 -13.72 -8.40 -2.84
N VAL A 41 -13.63 -7.15 -2.40
CA VAL A 41 -12.39 -6.50 -1.98
C VAL A 41 -12.58 -5.94 -0.59
N PHE A 42 -11.79 -6.41 0.37
CA PHE A 42 -11.76 -5.91 1.73
C PHE A 42 -10.53 -5.04 1.96
N ASP A 43 -10.74 -3.79 2.36
CA ASP A 43 -9.67 -2.88 2.76
C ASP A 43 -9.52 -2.90 4.29
N ARG A 44 -8.43 -3.51 4.78
CA ARG A 44 -8.07 -3.63 6.19
C ARG A 44 -7.72 -2.29 6.84
N THR A 45 -7.33 -1.29 6.04
CA THR A 45 -6.96 0.05 6.55
C THR A 45 -8.21 0.86 6.86
N SER A 46 -9.18 0.90 5.95
CA SER A 46 -10.46 1.60 6.14
C SER A 46 -11.53 0.74 6.83
N CYS A 47 -11.28 -0.57 6.97
CA CYS A 47 -12.27 -1.57 7.41
C CYS A 47 -13.53 -1.55 6.53
N GLN A 48 -13.38 -1.34 5.21
CA GLN A 48 -14.49 -1.32 4.26
C GLN A 48 -14.48 -2.57 3.37
N LEU A 49 -15.67 -3.12 3.12
CA LEU A 49 -15.87 -4.21 2.18
C LEU A 49 -16.53 -3.66 0.92
N ARG A 50 -16.06 -4.07 -0.25
CA ARG A 50 -16.65 -3.73 -1.55
C ARG A 50 -17.01 -5.00 -2.31
N HIS A 51 -18.10 -4.96 -3.05
CA HIS A 51 -18.45 -5.95 -4.07
C HIS A 51 -18.43 -5.24 -5.42
N ASP A 52 -17.54 -5.67 -6.32
CA ASP A 52 -17.19 -4.96 -7.55
C ASP A 52 -16.83 -3.49 -7.25
N GLU A 53 -17.68 -2.53 -7.64
CA GLU A 53 -17.47 -1.10 -7.40
C GLU A 53 -18.27 -0.56 -6.21
N THR A 54 -19.21 -1.33 -5.65
CA THR A 54 -20.14 -0.88 -4.61
C THR A 54 -19.61 -1.16 -3.21
N ALA A 55 -19.57 -0.13 -2.36
CA ALA A 55 -19.24 -0.31 -0.94
C ALA A 55 -20.41 -0.95 -0.19
N LEU A 56 -20.12 -2.00 0.58
CA LEU A 56 -21.08 -2.66 1.46
C LEU A 56 -20.97 -2.06 2.86
N ASP A 57 -22.09 -1.57 3.39
CA ASP A 57 -22.18 -1.12 4.77
C ASP A 57 -22.34 -2.32 5.69
N ILE A 58 -21.25 -2.73 6.34
CA ILE A 58 -21.23 -3.88 7.25
C ILE A 58 -20.97 -3.33 8.66
N PRO A 59 -21.89 -3.55 9.62
CA PRO A 59 -21.70 -3.08 10.98
C PRO A 59 -20.51 -3.80 11.65
N ARG A 60 -19.69 -3.04 12.37
CA ARG A 60 -18.60 -3.61 13.19
C ARG A 60 -19.22 -4.33 14.39
N LYS A 61 -18.85 -5.59 14.60
CA LYS A 61 -19.28 -6.39 15.75
C LYS A 61 -18.14 -6.59 16.74
#